data_AF-A0AAN5BV41-F1
#
_entry.id   AF-A0AAN5BV41-F1
#
_cell.length_a   1.000
_cell.length_b   1.000
_cell.length_c   1.000
_cell.angle_alpha   90.00
_cell.angle_beta   90.00
_cell.angle_gamma   90.00
#
_symmetry.space_group_name_H-M   'P 1'
#
loop_
_entity.id
_entity.type
_entity.pdbx_description
1 polymer ?
#
loop_
_entity_poly.entity_id
_entity_poly.type
_entity_poly.pdbx_seq_one_letter_code
_entity_poly.pdbx_strand_id
1 'polypeptide(L)'
;MYSLQLMRQNDAYLYLGHATRTAMVLGLHRSQVTCGREPHLHRLRHTFWIMYVFERLSSVYMGRPSSLSDNQIDTAYPEDIPCYKDEPFHPPAVECTWTRVMADIAKLADHISVDVYSPASIKSLADTAKVEQTLLEYDAALQATTRCLPEYLHFFDESVPVGEDWQEIQRLSLGFAYNVVRMLLYRPALVLTTFFTSTSEAQRVAAGCIRLQECIDNSTAAARNLISLAHDVYFRRFPDIRYDGALASYMVSAIMTLLYDVLNLGTEPDKAHETFAVVEQGIRCLDDIEHTGYTVGKVLSMDLMKVAKQAVLAADPVVDTNQVLVDSFPWLEYGSLLLHSDH
;
A
#
# COMPACT_ATOMS: atom_id res chain seq x y z
N MET A 1 16.23 1.25 -3.56
CA MET A 1 15.45 2.24 -4.35
C MET A 1 15.41 1.88 -5.83
N TYR A 2 16.53 1.89 -6.58
CA TYR A 2 16.52 1.54 -8.01
C TYR A 2 15.87 0.18 -8.34
N SER A 3 16.13 -0.87 -7.56
CA SER A 3 15.46 -2.17 -7.75
C SER A 3 13.94 -2.11 -7.53
N LEU A 4 13.44 -1.25 -6.64
CA LEU A 4 12.00 -1.06 -6.45
C LEU A 4 11.39 -0.36 -7.67
N GLN A 5 12.03 0.70 -8.16
CA GLN A 5 11.65 1.40 -9.39
C GLN A 5 11.51 0.43 -10.56
N LEU A 6 12.49 -0.45 -10.74
CA LEU A 6 12.48 -1.49 -11.78
C LEU A 6 11.55 -2.68 -11.50
N MET A 7 10.73 -2.61 -10.44
CA MET A 7 9.84 -3.68 -10.00
C MET A 7 10.55 -5.02 -9.68
N ARG A 8 11.84 -4.97 -9.38
CA ARG A 8 12.68 -6.12 -8.97
C ARG A 8 12.62 -6.30 -7.46
N GLN A 9 11.42 -6.62 -6.99
CA GLN A 9 11.07 -6.75 -5.56
C GLN A 9 12.01 -7.70 -4.80
N ASN A 10 12.38 -8.84 -5.40
CA ASN A 10 13.33 -9.78 -4.78
C ASN A 10 14.72 -9.19 -4.54
N ASP A 11 15.22 -8.41 -5.50
CA ASP A 11 16.53 -7.78 -5.37
C ASP A 11 16.49 -6.64 -4.37
N ALA A 12 15.40 -5.86 -4.38
CA ALA A 12 15.18 -4.82 -3.39
C ALA A 12 15.25 -5.37 -1.96
N TYR A 13 14.58 -6.49 -1.69
CA TYR A 13 14.64 -7.19 -0.40
C TYR A 13 16.07 -7.56 0.00
N LEU A 14 16.83 -8.17 -0.92
CA LEU A 14 18.21 -8.58 -0.65
C LEU A 14 19.11 -7.37 -0.38
N TYR A 15 19.02 -6.33 -1.21
CA TYR A 15 19.80 -5.11 -1.03
C TYR A 15 19.44 -4.37 0.28
N LEU A 16 18.16 -4.31 0.64
CA LEU A 16 17.71 -3.75 1.92
C LEU A 16 18.21 -4.59 3.10
N GLY A 17 18.21 -5.91 2.99
CA GLY A 17 18.79 -6.80 4.00
C GLY A 17 20.30 -6.64 4.15
N HIS A 18 21.02 -6.33 3.06
CA HIS A 18 22.44 -5.96 3.13
C HIS A 18 22.64 -4.61 3.81
N ALA A 19 21.91 -3.58 3.38
CA ALA A 19 21.97 -2.25 3.96
C ALA A 19 21.66 -2.26 5.47
N THR A 20 20.66 -3.05 5.87
CA THR A 20 20.28 -3.25 7.27
C THR A 20 21.43 -3.81 8.09
N ARG A 21 22.04 -4.91 7.63
CA ARG A 21 23.20 -5.50 8.32
C ARG A 21 24.38 -4.52 8.40
N THR A 22 24.64 -3.75 7.35
CA THR A 22 25.67 -2.71 7.36
C THR A 22 25.36 -1.63 8.40
N ALA A 23 24.13 -1.11 8.45
CA ALA A 23 23.72 -0.12 9.44
C ALA A 23 23.81 -0.66 10.88
N MET A 24 23.49 -1.94 11.09
CA MET A 24 23.63 -2.60 12.38
C MET A 24 25.10 -2.72 12.79
N VAL A 25 26.00 -3.14 11.87
CA VAL A 25 27.45 -3.23 12.13
C VAL A 25 28.06 -1.86 12.45
N LEU A 26 27.60 -0.80 11.78
CA LEU A 26 28.01 0.57 12.06
C LEU A 26 27.40 1.13 13.36
N GLY A 27 26.49 0.41 13.99
CA GLY A 27 25.84 0.84 15.22
C GLY A 27 24.80 1.94 15.04
N LEU A 28 24.28 2.18 13.83
CA LEU A 28 23.36 3.30 13.57
C LEU A 28 22.01 3.16 14.31
N HIS A 29 21.63 1.92 14.63
CA HIS A 29 20.50 1.60 15.50
C HIS A 29 20.70 2.03 16.96
N ARG A 30 21.94 2.41 17.34
CA ARG A 30 22.31 2.73 18.71
C ARG A 30 22.34 4.22 19.00
N SER A 31 21.76 4.60 20.14
CA SER A 31 21.81 5.96 20.70
C SER A 31 23.26 6.45 20.84
N GLN A 32 24.17 5.58 21.26
CA GLN A 32 25.59 5.90 21.44
C GLN A 32 26.30 6.42 20.18
N VAL A 33 25.82 6.04 18.99
CA VAL A 33 26.39 6.43 17.69
C VAL A 33 25.66 7.64 17.09
N THR A 34 24.40 7.85 17.44
CA THR A 34 23.49 8.79 16.73
C THR A 34 22.94 9.91 17.62
N CYS A 35 23.20 9.86 18.93
CA CYS A 35 22.77 10.88 19.88
C CYS A 35 23.63 12.13 19.73
N GLY A 36 22.98 13.28 19.61
CA GLY A 36 23.62 14.57 19.39
C GLY A 36 22.77 15.47 18.51
N ARG A 37 23.18 16.74 18.40
CA ARG A 37 22.53 17.75 17.54
C ARG A 37 23.36 18.07 16.31
N GLU A 38 24.59 17.57 16.26
CA GLU A 38 25.53 17.79 15.19
C GLU A 38 24.97 17.28 13.85
N PRO A 39 25.13 18.04 12.75
CA PRO A 39 24.56 17.71 11.45
C PRO A 39 24.86 16.28 10.96
N HIS A 40 26.08 15.80 11.19
CA HIS A 40 26.48 14.43 10.83
C HIS A 40 25.71 13.37 11.62
N LEU A 41 25.49 13.57 12.93
CA LEU A 41 24.76 12.62 13.78
C LEU A 41 23.27 12.57 13.40
N HIS A 42 22.69 13.72 13.06
CA HIS A 42 21.34 13.78 12.48
C HIS A 42 21.25 12.98 11.18
N ARG A 43 22.21 13.14 10.25
CA ARG A 43 22.27 12.33 9.02
C ARG A 43 22.34 10.83 9.29
N LEU A 44 23.14 10.39 10.26
CA LEU A 44 23.22 8.98 10.63
C LEU A 44 21.88 8.44 11.15
N ARG A 45 21.23 9.20 12.05
CA ARG A 45 19.89 8.88 12.57
C ARG A 45 18.86 8.82 11.45
N HIS A 46 18.81 9.83 10.60
CA HIS A 46 17.89 9.90 9.48
C HIS A 46 18.12 8.72 8.51
N THR A 47 19.37 8.42 8.18
CA THR A 47 19.73 7.27 7.32
C THR A 47 19.22 5.95 7.90
N PHE A 48 19.38 5.73 9.20
CA PHE A 48 18.87 4.53 9.85
C PHE A 48 17.35 4.42 9.71
N TRP A 49 16.60 5.49 9.98
CA TRP A 49 15.14 5.45 9.92
C TRP A 49 14.59 5.34 8.51
N ILE A 50 15.23 5.94 7.50
CA ILE A 50 14.88 5.73 6.09
C ILE A 50 15.07 4.25 5.72
N MET A 51 16.22 3.67 6.07
CA MET A 51 16.47 2.24 5.84
C MET A 51 15.44 1.37 6.55
N TYR A 52 15.12 1.68 7.80
CA TYR A 52 14.14 0.99 8.62
C TYR A 52 12.76 0.93 7.94
N VAL A 53 12.28 2.07 7.44
CA VAL A 53 11.01 2.18 6.71
C VAL A 53 11.00 1.26 5.49
N PHE A 54 12.01 1.39 4.63
CA PHE A 54 12.04 0.64 3.38
C PHE A 54 12.22 -0.86 3.61
N GLU A 55 13.08 -1.29 4.54
CA GLU A 55 13.26 -2.72 4.82
C GLU A 55 11.98 -3.36 5.34
N ARG A 56 11.28 -2.74 6.29
CA ARG A 56 10.03 -3.29 6.85
C ARG A 56 8.90 -3.32 5.84
N LEU A 57 8.62 -2.19 5.18
CA LEU A 57 7.55 -2.14 4.18
C LEU A 57 7.81 -3.10 3.02
N SER A 58 9.07 -3.19 2.58
CA SER A 58 9.49 -4.18 1.56
C SER A 58 9.25 -5.61 2.05
N SER A 59 9.67 -5.94 3.28
CA SER A 59 9.53 -7.28 3.85
C SER A 59 8.06 -7.69 3.93
N VAL A 60 7.23 -6.86 4.55
CA VAL A 60 5.77 -7.10 4.68
C VAL A 60 5.12 -7.29 3.32
N TYR A 61 5.39 -6.36 2.39
CA TYR A 61 4.77 -6.40 1.07
C TYR A 61 5.13 -7.67 0.27
N MET A 62 6.32 -8.22 0.49
CA MET A 62 6.79 -9.44 -0.16
C MET A 62 6.42 -10.72 0.60
N GLY A 63 5.68 -10.59 1.70
CA GLY A 63 5.33 -11.72 2.57
C GLY A 63 6.54 -12.36 3.25
N ARG A 64 7.55 -11.55 3.59
CA ARG A 64 8.82 -11.98 4.20
C ARG A 64 8.97 -11.36 5.58
N PRO A 65 9.65 -12.06 6.52
CA PRO A 65 9.95 -11.48 7.83
C PRO A 65 10.99 -10.37 7.71
N SER A 66 10.79 -9.27 8.46
CA SER A 66 11.83 -8.26 8.67
C SER A 66 13.01 -8.85 9.46
N SER A 67 14.21 -8.35 9.20
CA SER A 67 15.41 -8.65 9.98
C SER A 67 15.62 -7.73 11.18
N LEU A 68 14.78 -6.71 11.34
CA LEU A 68 14.86 -5.71 12.40
C LEU A 68 14.09 -6.14 13.64
N SER A 69 14.61 -5.80 14.82
CA SER A 69 13.94 -6.00 16.10
C SER A 69 13.89 -4.68 16.88
N ASP A 70 12.69 -4.19 17.19
CA ASP A 70 12.52 -2.90 17.88
C ASP A 70 13.15 -2.89 19.28
N ASN A 71 13.16 -4.04 19.95
CA ASN A 71 13.81 -4.19 21.26
C ASN A 71 15.33 -3.98 21.23
N GLN A 72 15.94 -3.96 20.03
CA GLN A 72 17.37 -3.73 19.85
C GLN A 72 17.69 -2.31 19.41
N ILE A 73 16.69 -1.46 19.18
CA ILE A 73 16.85 -0.11 18.61
C ILE A 73 16.63 0.92 19.72
N ASP A 74 17.66 1.69 20.05
CA ASP A 74 17.57 2.81 21.02
C ASP A 74 17.93 4.16 20.39
N THR A 75 18.18 4.22 19.08
CA THR A 75 18.28 5.51 18.37
C THR A 75 16.93 6.23 18.34
N ALA A 76 16.93 7.52 18.65
CA ALA A 76 15.72 8.34 18.65
C ALA A 76 15.23 8.60 17.22
N TYR A 77 13.97 8.99 17.06
CA TYR A 77 13.47 9.49 15.78
C TYR A 77 14.22 10.76 15.32
N PRO A 78 14.33 11.00 14.00
CA PRO A 78 14.89 12.24 13.49
C PRO A 78 13.93 13.40 13.80
N GLU A 79 14.50 14.49 14.31
CA GLU A 79 13.77 15.73 14.59
C GLU A 79 13.87 16.66 13.37
N ASP A 80 12.89 17.55 13.24
CA ASP A 80 12.99 18.64 12.27
C ASP A 80 14.07 19.61 12.75
N ILE A 81 14.98 19.98 11.85
CA ILE A 81 16.09 20.88 12.17
C ILE A 81 16.06 22.12 11.28
N PRO A 82 16.36 23.31 11.81
CA PRO A 82 16.54 24.48 10.95
C PRO A 82 17.74 24.23 10.04
N CYS A 83 17.63 24.61 8.76
CA CYS A 83 18.73 24.47 7.80
C CYS A 83 20.00 25.11 8.38
N TYR A 84 21.05 24.31 8.58
CA TYR A 84 22.32 24.78 9.12
C TYR A 84 22.96 25.71 8.08
N LYS A 85 23.30 26.94 8.48
CA LYS A 85 23.79 28.00 7.58
C LYS A 85 25.01 27.60 6.73
N ASP A 86 25.74 26.56 7.14
CA ASP A 86 27.02 26.15 6.55
C ASP A 86 26.97 24.80 5.80
N GLU A 87 25.83 24.09 5.78
CA GLU A 87 25.67 22.86 4.99
C GLU A 87 24.34 22.90 4.19
N PRO A 88 24.37 22.71 2.85
CA PRO A 88 23.18 22.76 2.01
C PRO A 88 22.36 21.47 2.15
N PHE A 89 21.61 21.34 3.25
CA PHE A 89 20.60 20.30 3.35
C PHE A 89 19.44 20.60 2.41
N HIS A 90 18.96 19.57 1.71
CA HIS A 90 17.72 19.66 0.94
C HIS A 90 16.53 19.53 1.90
N PRO A 91 15.38 20.20 1.65
CA PRO A 91 14.23 20.19 2.55
C PRO A 91 13.80 18.80 3.07
N PRO A 92 13.77 17.72 2.26
CA PRO A 92 13.42 16.37 2.75
C PRO A 92 14.34 15.82 3.84
N ALA A 93 15.58 16.32 3.94
CA ALA A 93 16.55 15.89 4.93
C ALA A 93 16.42 16.64 6.26
N VAL A 94 15.61 17.70 6.32
CA VAL A 94 15.40 18.52 7.51
C VAL A 94 13.94 18.57 7.97
N GLU A 95 12.99 18.27 7.09
CA GLU A 95 11.56 18.09 7.39
C GLU A 95 11.25 16.59 7.55
N CYS A 96 11.61 16.05 8.71
CA CYS A 96 11.64 14.62 9.00
C CYS A 96 10.27 14.04 9.43
N THR A 97 9.19 14.80 9.34
CA THR A 97 7.85 14.31 9.70
C THR A 97 7.43 13.09 8.89
N TRP A 98 7.69 13.07 7.58
CA TRP A 98 7.44 11.88 6.75
C TRP A 98 8.18 10.65 7.29
N THR A 99 9.46 10.78 7.64
CA THR A 99 10.28 9.68 8.15
C THR A 99 9.72 9.11 9.47
N ARG A 100 9.28 10.00 10.38
CA ARG A 100 8.67 9.57 11.66
C ARG A 100 7.38 8.79 11.43
N VAL A 101 6.45 9.36 10.67
CA VAL A 101 5.14 8.74 10.42
C VAL A 101 5.28 7.43 9.64
N MET A 102 6.12 7.41 8.61
CA MET A 102 6.39 6.20 7.84
C MET A 102 7.02 5.10 8.69
N ALA A 103 7.88 5.44 9.66
CA ALA A 103 8.46 4.46 10.56
C ALA A 103 7.40 3.86 11.49
N ASP A 104 6.46 4.66 11.99
CA ASP A 104 5.32 4.16 12.77
C ASP A 104 4.39 3.27 11.92
N ILE A 105 4.11 3.64 10.67
CA ILE A 105 3.33 2.80 9.74
C ILE A 105 4.08 1.50 9.44
N ALA A 106 5.40 1.54 9.21
CA ALA A 106 6.21 0.36 8.92
C ALA A 106 6.28 -0.59 10.13
N LYS A 107 6.35 -0.06 11.35
CA LYS A 107 6.21 -0.83 12.61
C LYS A 107 4.90 -1.57 12.66
N LEU A 108 3.80 -0.85 12.46
CA LEU A 108 2.46 -1.42 12.48
C LEU A 108 2.28 -2.49 11.40
N ALA A 109 2.79 -2.24 10.18
CA ALA A 109 2.74 -3.20 9.08
C ALA A 109 3.41 -4.53 9.43
N ASP A 110 4.58 -4.48 10.07
CA ASP A 110 5.32 -5.67 10.49
C ASP A 110 4.60 -6.42 11.63
N HIS A 111 4.06 -5.70 12.61
CA HIS A 111 3.21 -6.30 13.64
C HIS A 111 1.97 -6.98 13.05
N ILE A 112 1.26 -6.34 12.13
CA ILE A 112 0.12 -6.93 11.42
C ILE A 112 0.58 -8.18 10.66
N SER A 113 1.71 -8.14 9.96
CA SER A 113 2.25 -9.30 9.25
C SER A 113 2.50 -10.49 10.18
N VAL A 114 3.04 -10.27 11.37
CA VAL A 114 3.28 -11.34 12.35
C VAL A 114 1.98 -11.81 12.99
N ASP A 115 1.18 -10.89 13.52
CA ASP A 115 0.03 -11.22 14.38
C ASP A 115 -1.20 -11.67 13.58
N VAL A 116 -1.30 -11.31 12.30
CA VAL A 116 -2.44 -11.68 11.43
C VAL A 116 -2.06 -12.75 10.41
N TYR A 117 -0.87 -12.69 9.82
CA TYR A 117 -0.50 -13.53 8.68
C TYR A 117 0.48 -14.67 8.98
N SER A 118 1.05 -14.73 10.19
CA SER A 118 1.92 -15.86 10.55
C SER A 118 1.14 -17.17 10.61
N PRO A 119 1.71 -18.31 10.16
CA PRO A 119 1.12 -19.64 10.35
C PRO A 119 0.84 -19.98 11.82
N ALA A 120 1.43 -19.26 12.76
CA ALA A 120 1.20 -19.43 14.19
C ALA A 120 -0.05 -18.72 14.72
N SER A 121 -0.64 -17.79 13.97
CA SER A 121 -1.56 -16.78 14.51
C SER A 121 -3.02 -17.19 14.60
N ILE A 122 -3.55 -17.97 13.65
CA ILE A 122 -4.97 -18.38 13.64
C ILE A 122 -5.05 -19.91 13.64
N LYS A 123 -5.43 -20.52 14.77
CA LYS A 123 -5.52 -21.99 14.92
C LYS A 123 -6.91 -22.49 15.32
N SER A 124 -7.78 -21.61 15.79
CA SER A 124 -9.09 -21.96 16.37
C SER A 124 -10.10 -20.82 16.26
N LEU A 125 -11.38 -21.14 16.51
CA LEU A 125 -12.47 -20.15 16.55
C LEU A 125 -12.33 -19.16 17.72
N ALA A 126 -11.73 -19.56 18.84
CA ALA A 126 -11.42 -18.63 19.94
C ALA A 126 -10.40 -17.56 19.52
N ASP A 127 -9.54 -17.87 18.54
CA ASP A 127 -8.59 -16.89 17.99
C ASP A 127 -9.31 -15.81 17.16
N THR A 128 -10.50 -16.07 16.61
CA THR A 128 -11.20 -15.06 15.77
C THR A 128 -11.72 -13.84 16.54
N ALA A 129 -12.18 -13.98 17.78
CA ALA A 129 -12.56 -12.82 18.60
C ALA A 129 -11.34 -11.97 19.01
N LYS A 130 -10.21 -12.64 19.27
CA LYS A 130 -8.93 -11.96 19.52
C LYS A 130 -8.45 -11.22 18.26
N VAL A 131 -8.66 -11.82 17.08
CA VAL A 131 -8.37 -11.17 15.80
C VAL A 131 -9.18 -9.89 15.63
N GLU A 132 -10.50 -9.88 15.89
CA GLU A 132 -11.28 -8.62 15.79
C GLU A 132 -10.76 -7.52 16.73
N GLN A 133 -10.41 -7.88 17.97
CA GLN A 133 -9.82 -6.91 18.90
C GLN A 133 -8.49 -6.35 18.37
N THR A 134 -7.59 -7.23 17.92
CA THR A 134 -6.30 -6.85 17.34
C THR A 134 -6.48 -5.98 16.09
N LEU A 135 -7.48 -6.27 15.25
CA LEU A 135 -7.82 -5.44 14.09
C LEU A 135 -8.22 -4.02 14.51
N LEU A 136 -9.09 -3.87 15.50
CA LEU A 136 -9.53 -2.56 15.99
C LEU A 136 -8.39 -1.77 16.63
N GLU A 137 -7.53 -2.44 17.40
CA GLU A 137 -6.35 -1.83 18.03
C GLU A 137 -5.37 -1.29 16.98
N TYR A 138 -5.07 -2.08 15.95
CA TYR A 138 -4.17 -1.65 14.87
C TYR A 138 -4.77 -0.59 13.96
N ASP A 139 -6.08 -0.63 13.66
CA ASP A 139 -6.72 0.43 12.88
C ASP A 139 -6.69 1.76 13.65
N ALA A 140 -7.00 1.73 14.95
CA ALA A 140 -6.91 2.92 15.80
C ALA A 140 -5.48 3.46 15.89
N ALA A 141 -4.48 2.59 16.01
CA ALA A 141 -3.08 2.99 16.02
C ALA A 141 -2.64 3.58 14.68
N LEU A 142 -3.05 2.98 13.56
CA LEU A 142 -2.74 3.47 12.22
C LEU A 142 -3.41 4.82 11.93
N GLN A 143 -4.66 5.01 12.32
CA GLN A 143 -5.32 6.32 12.24
C GLN A 143 -4.61 7.36 13.11
N ALA A 144 -4.09 6.97 14.27
CA ALA A 144 -3.40 7.91 15.16
C ALA A 144 -2.11 8.47 14.54
N THR A 145 -1.39 7.72 13.71
CA THR A 145 -0.15 8.19 13.06
C THR A 145 -0.39 9.35 12.08
N THR A 146 -1.62 9.48 11.57
CA THR A 146 -1.97 10.49 10.55
C THR A 146 -2.80 11.66 11.09
N ARG A 147 -3.11 11.71 12.40
CA ARG A 147 -3.93 12.79 12.99
C ARG A 147 -3.30 14.17 12.95
N CYS A 148 -1.97 14.24 13.04
CA CYS A 148 -1.22 15.49 13.17
C CYS A 148 -0.25 15.67 12.00
N LEU A 149 -0.71 15.39 10.78
CA LEU A 149 0.10 15.61 9.58
C LEU A 149 0.20 17.11 9.25
N PRO A 150 1.39 17.59 8.87
CA PRO A 150 1.55 18.88 8.19
C PRO A 150 0.69 18.92 6.93
N GLU A 151 0.26 20.12 6.54
CA GLU A 151 -0.59 20.35 5.38
C GLU A 151 -0.04 19.68 4.11
N TYR A 152 1.27 19.83 3.83
CA TYR A 152 1.91 19.26 2.65
C TYR A 152 1.93 17.71 2.61
N LEU A 153 1.78 17.03 3.76
CA LEU A 153 1.70 15.57 3.85
C LEU A 153 0.27 15.04 3.89
N HIS A 154 -0.74 15.92 3.98
CA HIS A 154 -2.11 15.50 4.22
C HIS A 154 -2.76 14.91 2.97
N PHE A 155 -2.86 13.59 2.87
CA PHE A 155 -3.34 12.89 1.67
C PHE A 155 -4.85 12.57 1.66
N PHE A 156 -5.61 12.90 2.71
CA PHE A 156 -7.07 12.69 2.74
C PHE A 156 -7.88 13.85 2.17
N ASP A 157 -7.23 14.97 1.86
CA ASP A 157 -7.88 16.19 1.40
C ASP A 157 -7.31 16.60 0.03
N GLU A 158 -8.16 16.54 -0.99
CA GLU A 158 -7.83 16.89 -2.37
C GLU A 158 -7.71 18.41 -2.58
N SER A 159 -8.29 19.22 -1.68
CA SER A 159 -8.29 20.68 -1.73
C SER A 159 -6.98 21.31 -1.28
N VAL A 160 -6.13 20.54 -0.59
CA VAL A 160 -4.79 20.97 -0.18
C VAL A 160 -4.00 21.43 -1.41
N PRO A 161 -3.37 22.63 -1.37
CA PRO A 161 -2.58 23.17 -2.48
C PRO A 161 -1.49 22.20 -2.95
N VAL A 162 -1.14 22.26 -4.23
CA VAL A 162 -0.02 21.50 -4.77
C VAL A 162 1.28 22.02 -4.15
N GLY A 163 2.03 21.11 -3.52
CA GLY A 163 3.31 21.41 -2.89
C GLY A 163 4.48 21.38 -3.87
N GLU A 164 5.70 21.43 -3.33
CA GLU A 164 6.92 21.17 -4.11
C GLU A 164 7.02 19.69 -4.51
N ASP A 165 7.79 19.38 -5.56
CA ASP A 165 7.91 18.03 -6.12
C ASP A 165 8.19 16.95 -5.06
N TRP A 166 9.12 17.21 -4.12
CA TRP A 166 9.46 16.27 -3.07
C TRP A 166 8.34 16.08 -2.03
N GLN A 167 7.49 17.10 -1.84
CA GLN A 167 6.32 17.03 -0.96
C GLN A 167 5.25 16.14 -1.56
N GLU A 168 5.01 16.25 -2.88
CA GLU A 168 4.05 15.40 -3.58
C GLU A 168 4.53 13.93 -3.62
N ILE A 169 5.85 13.68 -3.75
CA ILE A 169 6.45 12.34 -3.58
C ILE A 169 6.19 11.79 -2.17
N GLN A 170 6.43 12.59 -1.14
CA GLN A 170 6.22 12.17 0.25
C GLN A 170 4.75 11.94 0.58
N ARG A 171 3.85 12.81 0.10
CA ARG A 171 2.39 12.69 0.24
C ARG A 171 1.90 11.39 -0.41
N LEU A 172 2.30 11.13 -1.66
CA LEU A 172 1.92 9.94 -2.40
C LEU A 172 2.40 8.67 -1.68
N SER A 173 3.69 8.59 -1.37
CA SER A 173 4.29 7.43 -0.71
C SER A 173 3.67 7.15 0.67
N LEU A 174 3.38 8.20 1.45
CA LEU A 174 2.71 8.08 2.74
C LEU A 174 1.28 7.56 2.61
N GLY A 175 0.49 8.16 1.71
CA GLY A 175 -0.88 7.74 1.47
C GLY A 175 -0.97 6.32 0.91
N PHE A 176 -0.03 5.91 0.06
CA PHE A 176 0.10 4.54 -0.41
C PHE A 176 0.40 3.58 0.73
N ALA A 177 1.43 3.85 1.55
CA ALA A 177 1.77 2.99 2.68
C ALA A 177 0.60 2.85 3.66
N TYR A 178 -0.07 3.96 3.99
CA TYR A 178 -1.24 3.96 4.87
C TYR A 178 -2.37 3.06 4.32
N ASN A 179 -2.77 3.26 3.06
CA ASN A 179 -3.87 2.50 2.47
C ASN A 179 -3.51 1.02 2.26
N VAL A 180 -2.27 0.70 1.89
CA VAL A 180 -1.80 -0.69 1.78
C VAL A 180 -1.85 -1.39 3.13
N VAL A 181 -1.39 -0.74 4.21
CA VAL A 181 -1.45 -1.34 5.55
C VAL A 181 -2.90 -1.53 6.01
N ARG A 182 -3.81 -0.59 5.70
CA ARG A 182 -5.25 -0.80 5.95
C ARG A 182 -5.82 -1.98 5.16
N MET A 183 -5.48 -2.10 3.87
CA MET A 183 -5.88 -3.27 3.07
C MET A 183 -5.35 -4.57 3.68
N LEU A 184 -4.07 -4.61 4.08
CA LEU A 184 -3.47 -5.77 4.75
C LEU A 184 -4.16 -6.08 6.07
N LEU A 185 -4.58 -5.07 6.82
CA LEU A 185 -5.30 -5.28 8.08
C LEU A 185 -6.62 -6.04 7.85
N TYR A 186 -7.41 -5.63 6.86
CA TYR A 186 -8.76 -6.16 6.66
C TYR A 186 -8.88 -7.33 5.67
N ARG A 187 -7.86 -7.58 4.84
CA ARG A 187 -7.87 -8.64 3.83
C ARG A 187 -8.17 -10.06 4.33
N PRO A 188 -7.84 -10.50 5.56
CA PRO A 188 -8.24 -11.83 6.04
C PRO A 188 -9.76 -12.05 6.01
N ALA A 189 -10.57 -10.99 6.19
CA ALA A 189 -12.02 -11.10 6.07
C ALA A 189 -12.46 -11.42 4.63
N LEU A 190 -11.84 -10.78 3.62
CA LEU A 190 -12.07 -11.07 2.20
C LEU A 190 -11.69 -12.50 1.82
N VAL A 191 -10.60 -13.03 2.40
CA VAL A 191 -10.18 -14.41 2.15
C VAL A 191 -11.14 -15.38 2.83
N LEU A 192 -11.60 -15.07 4.05
CA LEU A 192 -12.55 -15.91 4.75
C LEU A 192 -13.85 -16.11 3.94
N THR A 193 -14.36 -15.05 3.30
CA THR A 193 -15.59 -15.16 2.50
C THR A 193 -15.45 -16.11 1.31
N THR A 194 -14.25 -16.31 0.76
CA THR A 194 -14.04 -17.24 -0.37
C THR A 194 -14.25 -18.71 -0.02
N PHE A 195 -14.26 -19.07 1.27
CA PHE A 195 -14.55 -20.43 1.72
C PHE A 195 -16.05 -20.74 1.80
N PHE A 196 -16.91 -19.75 1.55
CA PHE A 196 -18.35 -19.87 1.67
C PHE A 196 -19.05 -19.46 0.37
N THR A 197 -20.31 -19.86 0.19
CA THR A 197 -21.08 -19.53 -1.02
C THR A 197 -21.56 -18.08 -1.05
N SER A 198 -21.60 -17.41 0.10
CA SER A 198 -21.97 -16.00 0.21
C SER A 198 -21.38 -15.36 1.47
N THR A 199 -21.22 -14.03 1.45
CA THR A 199 -20.82 -13.24 2.64
C THR A 199 -21.79 -13.43 3.80
N SER A 200 -23.09 -13.58 3.53
CA SER A 200 -24.11 -13.86 4.54
C SER A 200 -23.93 -15.24 5.19
N GLU A 201 -23.50 -16.25 4.43
CA GLU A 201 -23.13 -17.55 4.98
C GLU A 201 -21.86 -17.45 5.84
N ALA A 202 -20.81 -16.81 5.32
CA ALA A 202 -19.58 -16.57 6.06
C ALA A 202 -19.83 -15.84 7.39
N GLN A 203 -20.70 -14.82 7.38
CA GLN A 203 -21.06 -14.03 8.56
C GLN A 203 -21.82 -14.86 9.61
N ARG A 204 -22.69 -15.79 9.18
CA ARG A 204 -23.38 -16.72 10.09
C ARG A 204 -22.40 -17.68 10.76
N VAL A 205 -21.44 -18.22 9.99
CA VAL A 205 -20.43 -19.16 10.50
C VAL A 205 -19.40 -18.46 11.38
N ALA A 206 -19.08 -17.19 11.09
CA ALA A 206 -18.22 -16.36 11.93
C ALA A 206 -18.84 -16.01 13.30
N ALA A 207 -20.07 -16.45 13.59
CA ALA A 207 -20.75 -16.35 14.90
C ALA A 207 -20.72 -14.95 15.56
N GLY A 208 -20.60 -13.89 14.76
CA GLY A 208 -20.47 -12.51 15.25
C GLY A 208 -19.08 -12.13 15.79
N CYS A 209 -18.07 -12.99 15.63
CA CYS A 209 -16.69 -12.72 16.06
C CYS A 209 -15.94 -11.75 15.16
N ILE A 210 -16.44 -11.49 13.94
CA ILE A 210 -15.89 -10.53 12.98
C ILE A 210 -17.06 -9.94 12.20
N ARG A 211 -17.10 -8.62 12.07
CA ARG A 211 -18.02 -7.90 11.17
C ARG A 211 -17.47 -7.89 9.74
N LEU A 212 -17.70 -8.97 9.00
CA LEU A 212 -17.07 -9.21 7.69
C LEU A 212 -17.39 -8.12 6.68
N GLN A 213 -18.65 -7.66 6.62
CA GLN A 213 -19.03 -6.60 5.68
C GLN A 213 -18.26 -5.30 5.95
N GLU A 214 -18.11 -4.92 7.21
CA GLU A 214 -17.35 -3.72 7.59
C GLU A 214 -15.86 -3.87 7.27
N CYS A 215 -15.28 -5.05 7.44
CA CYS A 215 -13.90 -5.31 7.03
C CYS A 215 -13.73 -5.21 5.50
N ILE A 216 -14.68 -5.77 4.73
CA ILE A 216 -14.69 -5.68 3.26
C ILE A 216 -14.81 -4.21 2.82
N ASP A 217 -15.75 -3.46 3.39
CA ASP A 217 -15.96 -2.05 3.08
C ASP A 217 -14.72 -1.22 3.41
N ASN A 218 -14.07 -1.47 4.55
CA ASN A 218 -12.83 -0.78 4.92
C ASN A 218 -11.66 -1.13 4.00
N SER A 219 -11.50 -2.41 3.63
CA SER A 219 -10.44 -2.85 2.71
C SER A 219 -10.62 -2.26 1.33
N THR A 220 -11.85 -2.24 0.81
CA THR A 220 -12.14 -1.73 -0.52
C THR A 220 -12.12 -0.20 -0.55
N ALA A 221 -12.57 0.49 0.51
CA ALA A 221 -12.41 1.93 0.64
C ALA A 221 -10.92 2.34 0.63
N ALA A 222 -10.05 1.60 1.34
CA ALA A 222 -8.61 1.85 1.31
C ALA A 222 -8.02 1.65 -0.11
N ALA A 223 -8.44 0.61 -0.83
CA ALA A 223 -8.02 0.40 -2.21
C ALA A 223 -8.49 1.52 -3.16
N ARG A 224 -9.75 2.00 -3.01
CA ARG A 224 -10.27 3.16 -3.76
C ARG A 224 -9.46 4.42 -3.48
N ASN A 225 -9.25 4.75 -2.21
CA ASN A 225 -8.47 5.92 -1.80
C ASN A 225 -7.04 5.89 -2.35
N LEU A 226 -6.40 4.71 -2.38
CA LEU A 226 -5.07 4.55 -2.96
C LEU A 226 -5.06 4.89 -4.45
N ILE A 227 -6.02 4.35 -5.21
CA ILE A 227 -6.12 4.58 -6.65
C ILE A 227 -6.48 6.04 -6.97
N SER A 228 -7.43 6.63 -6.23
CA SER A 228 -7.80 8.04 -6.41
C SER A 228 -6.62 8.96 -6.11
N LEU A 229 -5.85 8.70 -5.04
CA LEU A 229 -4.63 9.44 -4.73
C LEU A 229 -3.58 9.30 -5.83
N ALA A 230 -3.38 8.09 -6.35
CA ALA A 230 -2.46 7.83 -7.46
C ALA A 230 -2.84 8.65 -8.69
N HIS A 231 -4.11 8.58 -9.09
CA HIS A 231 -4.65 9.27 -10.25
C HIS A 231 -4.51 10.79 -10.12
N ASP A 232 -4.83 11.35 -8.95
CA ASP A 232 -4.69 12.78 -8.69
C ASP A 232 -3.23 13.25 -8.82
N VAL A 233 -2.28 12.52 -8.26
CA VAL A 233 -0.86 12.89 -8.36
C VAL A 233 -0.33 12.71 -9.78
N TYR A 234 -0.64 11.58 -10.44
CA TYR A 234 -0.11 11.22 -11.76
C TYR A 234 -0.58 12.17 -12.87
N PHE A 235 -1.81 12.69 -12.78
CA PHE A 235 -2.41 13.48 -13.84
C PHE A 235 -2.61 14.96 -13.52
N ARG A 236 -2.48 15.37 -12.26
CA ARG A 236 -2.69 16.77 -11.85
C ARG A 236 -1.56 17.34 -11.00
N ARG A 237 -1.20 16.70 -9.88
CA ARG A 237 -0.30 17.33 -8.88
C ARG A 237 1.17 17.26 -9.26
N PHE A 238 1.67 16.09 -9.66
CA PHE A 238 3.08 15.89 -10.00
C PHE A 238 3.25 14.76 -11.04
N PRO A 239 2.99 15.01 -12.34
CA PRO A 239 3.00 13.98 -13.36
C PRO A 239 4.33 13.27 -13.60
N ASP A 240 5.46 13.89 -13.26
CA ASP A 240 6.80 13.30 -13.40
C ASP A 240 7.02 12.10 -12.46
N ILE A 241 6.15 11.92 -11.45
CA ILE A 241 6.19 10.73 -10.59
C ILE A 241 6.01 9.42 -11.36
N ARG A 242 5.43 9.48 -12.57
CA ARG A 242 5.18 8.33 -13.43
C ARG A 242 6.46 7.63 -13.89
N TYR A 243 7.62 8.28 -13.79
CA TYR A 243 8.94 7.65 -13.98
C TYR A 243 9.36 6.75 -12.81
N ASP A 244 8.63 6.73 -11.69
CA ASP A 244 8.90 5.88 -10.54
C ASP A 244 7.94 4.69 -10.47
N GLY A 245 8.40 3.53 -10.94
CA GLY A 245 7.65 2.27 -10.86
C GLY A 245 7.61 1.63 -9.45
N ALA A 246 8.22 2.21 -8.43
CA ALA A 246 8.34 1.59 -7.10
C ALA A 246 6.98 1.33 -6.43
N LEU A 247 5.96 2.13 -6.77
CA LEU A 247 4.63 2.04 -6.19
C LEU A 247 3.64 1.23 -7.04
N ALA A 248 4.04 0.80 -8.24
CA ALA A 248 3.18 0.05 -9.17
C ALA A 248 2.58 -1.20 -8.52
N SER A 249 3.38 -1.90 -7.71
CA SER A 249 2.94 -3.13 -7.04
C SER A 249 1.82 -2.86 -6.03
N TYR A 250 1.85 -1.74 -5.31
CA TYR A 250 0.77 -1.34 -4.40
C TYR A 250 -0.54 -1.08 -5.15
N MET A 251 -0.44 -0.46 -6.34
CA MET A 251 -1.59 -0.20 -7.21
C MET A 251 -2.20 -1.50 -7.76
N VAL A 252 -1.35 -2.45 -8.17
CA VAL A 252 -1.79 -3.82 -8.52
C VAL A 252 -2.52 -4.47 -7.35
N SER A 253 -2.00 -4.36 -6.13
CA SER A 253 -2.66 -4.91 -4.94
C SER A 253 -4.03 -4.25 -4.67
N ALA A 254 -4.17 -2.94 -4.90
CA ALA A 254 -5.43 -2.23 -4.74
C ALA A 254 -6.47 -2.68 -5.78
N ILE A 255 -6.08 -2.75 -7.06
CA ILE A 255 -6.95 -3.22 -8.15
C ILE A 255 -7.42 -4.66 -7.88
N MET A 256 -6.49 -5.55 -7.51
CA MET A 256 -6.85 -6.92 -7.13
C MET A 256 -7.86 -6.97 -5.99
N THR A 257 -7.70 -6.13 -4.96
CA THR A 257 -8.63 -6.06 -3.82
C THR A 257 -10.04 -5.66 -4.25
N LEU A 258 -10.16 -4.72 -5.19
CA LEU A 258 -11.44 -4.31 -5.77
C LEU A 258 -12.07 -5.41 -6.64
N LEU A 259 -11.27 -6.08 -7.47
CA LEU A 259 -11.75 -7.19 -8.30
C LEU A 259 -12.22 -8.38 -7.45
N TYR A 260 -11.60 -8.63 -6.30
CA TYR A 260 -12.07 -9.64 -5.34
C TYR A 260 -13.44 -9.29 -4.73
N ASP A 261 -13.71 -8.01 -4.45
CA ASP A 261 -15.04 -7.56 -3.96
C ASP A 261 -16.13 -7.80 -5.01
N VAL A 262 -15.81 -7.56 -6.29
CA VAL A 262 -16.72 -7.84 -7.42
C VAL A 262 -16.97 -9.35 -7.57
N LEU A 263 -15.93 -10.18 -7.43
CA LEU A 263 -16.02 -11.64 -7.53
C LEU A 263 -16.86 -12.28 -6.42
N ASN A 264 -16.71 -11.82 -5.18
CA ASN A 264 -17.26 -12.49 -4.00
C ASN A 264 -18.72 -12.11 -3.70
N LEU A 265 -19.34 -11.24 -4.49
CA LEU A 265 -20.65 -10.71 -4.21
C LEU A 265 -21.48 -10.79 -5.49
N GLY A 266 -22.70 -11.33 -5.38
CA GLY A 266 -23.79 -11.03 -6.29
C GLY A 266 -24.12 -9.54 -6.20
N THR A 267 -23.18 -8.72 -6.68
CA THR A 267 -23.11 -7.28 -6.47
C THR A 267 -24.27 -6.63 -7.19
N GLU A 268 -24.88 -5.66 -6.53
CA GLU A 268 -25.79 -4.75 -7.21
C GLU A 268 -25.05 -4.13 -8.41
N PRO A 269 -25.69 -4.06 -9.60
CA PRO A 269 -25.06 -3.58 -10.83
C PRO A 269 -24.35 -2.23 -10.65
N ASP A 270 -24.92 -1.35 -9.85
CA ASP A 270 -24.39 0.00 -9.57
C ASP A 270 -23.07 -0.06 -8.79
N LYS A 271 -22.97 -0.91 -7.76
CA LYS A 271 -21.74 -1.10 -6.99
C LYS A 271 -20.62 -1.69 -7.84
N ALA A 272 -20.96 -2.62 -8.74
CA ALA A 272 -20.00 -3.18 -9.69
C ALA A 272 -19.50 -2.10 -10.66
N HIS A 273 -20.40 -1.28 -11.21
CA HIS A 273 -20.06 -0.19 -12.12
C HIS A 273 -19.13 0.85 -11.46
N GLU A 274 -19.46 1.31 -10.24
CA GLU A 274 -18.59 2.23 -9.48
C GLU A 274 -17.21 1.64 -9.22
N THR A 275 -17.14 0.34 -8.93
CA THR A 275 -15.87 -0.34 -8.67
C THR A 275 -15.04 -0.46 -9.94
N PHE A 276 -15.65 -0.78 -11.09
CA PHE A 276 -14.95 -0.82 -12.37
C PHE A 276 -14.45 0.55 -12.83
N ALA A 277 -15.18 1.63 -12.55
CA ALA A 277 -14.70 2.98 -12.83
C ALA A 277 -13.40 3.31 -12.09
N VAL A 278 -13.29 2.90 -10.82
CA VAL A 278 -12.04 3.06 -10.06
C VAL A 278 -10.95 2.10 -10.57
N VAL A 279 -11.29 0.87 -10.92
CA VAL A 279 -10.34 -0.08 -11.51
C VAL A 279 -9.76 0.45 -12.83
N GLU A 280 -10.57 1.06 -13.68
CA GLU A 280 -10.12 1.69 -14.93
C GLU A 280 -9.15 2.85 -14.67
N GLN A 281 -9.42 3.69 -13.65
CA GLN A 281 -8.47 4.73 -13.22
C GLN A 281 -7.13 4.11 -12.80
N GLY A 282 -7.15 3.01 -12.04
CA GLY A 282 -5.95 2.30 -11.61
C GLY A 282 -5.17 1.68 -12.77
N ILE A 283 -5.87 1.06 -13.73
CA ILE A 283 -5.29 0.53 -14.98
C ILE A 283 -4.62 1.64 -15.77
N ARG A 284 -5.30 2.79 -15.93
CA ARG A 284 -4.73 3.95 -16.62
C ARG A 284 -3.46 4.45 -15.93
N CYS A 285 -3.46 4.54 -14.60
CA CYS A 285 -2.25 4.91 -13.85
C CYS A 285 -1.10 3.93 -14.12
N LEU A 286 -1.37 2.62 -14.24
CA LEU A 286 -0.34 1.61 -14.55
C LEU A 286 0.16 1.73 -16.00
N ASP A 287 -0.73 1.99 -16.96
CA ASP A 287 -0.38 2.16 -18.38
C ASP A 287 0.53 3.36 -18.61
N ASP A 288 0.30 4.44 -17.86
CA ASP A 288 1.05 5.69 -17.94
C ASP A 288 2.38 5.66 -17.14
N ILE A 289 2.76 4.54 -16.50
CA ILE A 289 4.09 4.42 -15.86
C ILE A 289 5.18 4.35 -16.94
N GLU A 290 6.05 5.35 -16.94
CA GLU A 290 7.10 5.52 -17.94
C GLU A 290 8.38 4.76 -17.55
N HIS A 291 8.78 3.80 -18.38
CA HIS A 291 10.11 3.16 -18.43
C HIS A 291 10.80 2.81 -17.10
N THR A 292 10.42 1.69 -16.47
CA THR A 292 11.24 1.09 -15.41
C THR A 292 11.37 -0.45 -15.51
N GLY A 293 12.14 -0.93 -16.48
CA GLY A 293 12.65 -2.33 -16.50
C GLY A 293 11.95 -3.30 -17.46
N TYR A 294 12.20 -4.61 -17.29
CA TYR A 294 11.65 -5.67 -18.17
C TYR A 294 10.15 -5.90 -18.00
N THR A 295 9.58 -5.49 -16.86
CA THR A 295 8.15 -5.53 -16.58
C THR A 295 7.59 -4.14 -16.83
N VAL A 296 6.85 -3.98 -17.92
CA VAL A 296 6.23 -2.69 -18.29
C VAL A 296 4.93 -2.55 -17.52
N GLY A 297 4.58 -1.35 -17.05
CA GLY A 297 3.27 -1.07 -16.45
C GLY A 297 2.11 -1.58 -17.30
N LYS A 298 2.24 -1.47 -18.63
CA LYS A 298 1.35 -2.05 -19.65
C LYS A 298 1.18 -3.58 -19.58
N VAL A 299 2.20 -4.33 -19.17
CA VAL A 299 2.06 -5.79 -19.00
C VAL A 299 1.19 -6.10 -17.80
N LEU A 300 1.40 -5.36 -16.69
CA LEU A 300 0.61 -5.52 -15.47
C LEU A 300 -0.84 -5.10 -15.67
N SER A 301 -1.07 -4.00 -16.37
CA SER A 301 -2.41 -3.54 -16.73
C SER A 301 -3.12 -4.59 -17.59
N MET A 302 -2.46 -5.14 -18.62
CA MET A 302 -3.03 -6.21 -19.45
C MET A 302 -3.37 -7.47 -18.64
N ASP A 303 -2.53 -7.87 -17.69
CA ASP A 303 -2.81 -9.03 -16.83
C ASP A 303 -3.98 -8.74 -15.87
N LEU A 304 -4.06 -7.54 -15.30
CA LEU A 304 -5.20 -7.12 -14.48
C LEU A 304 -6.50 -7.04 -15.28
N MET A 305 -6.45 -6.57 -16.53
CA MET A 305 -7.61 -6.56 -17.42
C MET A 305 -8.08 -8.00 -17.71
N LYS A 306 -7.18 -8.96 -17.88
CA LYS A 306 -7.56 -10.39 -18.02
C LYS A 306 -8.23 -10.90 -16.75
N VAL A 307 -7.68 -10.59 -15.57
CA VAL A 307 -8.27 -10.98 -14.28
C VAL A 307 -9.65 -10.36 -14.10
N ALA A 308 -9.81 -9.08 -14.45
CA ALA A 308 -11.09 -8.38 -14.42
C ALA A 308 -12.14 -9.03 -15.32
N LYS A 309 -11.76 -9.44 -16.53
CA LYS A 309 -12.65 -10.21 -17.43
C LYS A 309 -13.04 -11.55 -16.83
N GLN A 310 -12.07 -12.29 -16.31
CA GLN A 310 -12.35 -13.57 -15.64
C GLN A 310 -13.27 -13.38 -14.43
N ALA A 311 -13.13 -12.25 -13.72
CA ALA A 311 -13.99 -11.91 -12.61
C ALA A 311 -15.45 -11.71 -13.02
N VAL A 312 -15.70 -10.94 -14.08
CA VAL A 312 -17.05 -10.74 -14.64
C VAL A 312 -17.66 -12.06 -15.12
N LEU A 313 -16.87 -12.94 -15.74
CA LEU A 313 -17.34 -14.23 -16.22
C LEU A 313 -17.65 -15.23 -15.11
N ALA A 314 -16.94 -15.14 -13.98
CA ALA A 314 -17.11 -16.04 -12.84
C ALA A 314 -18.24 -15.60 -11.88
N ALA A 315 -18.62 -14.32 -11.89
CA ALA A 315 -19.78 -13.83 -11.16
C ALA A 315 -21.07 -14.46 -11.74
N ASP A 316 -21.93 -14.99 -10.85
CA ASP A 316 -23.16 -15.72 -11.20
C ASP A 316 -24.01 -14.90 -12.21
N PRO A 317 -24.49 -15.48 -13.32
CA PRO A 317 -24.88 -14.73 -14.50
C PRO A 317 -26.26 -14.11 -14.31
N VAL A 318 -26.31 -12.88 -13.79
CA VAL A 318 -27.35 -11.94 -14.22
C VAL A 318 -26.87 -11.38 -15.56
N VAL A 319 -27.33 -12.01 -16.66
CA VAL A 319 -26.91 -11.71 -18.04
C VAL A 319 -27.01 -10.21 -18.35
N ASP A 320 -28.01 -9.52 -17.79
CA ASP A 320 -28.20 -8.07 -17.96
C ASP A 320 -27.08 -7.24 -17.32
N THR A 321 -26.60 -7.63 -16.13
CA THR A 321 -25.51 -6.92 -15.43
C THR A 321 -24.20 -7.02 -16.22
N ASN A 322 -23.89 -8.21 -16.75
CA ASN A 322 -22.68 -8.42 -17.54
C ASN A 322 -22.72 -7.61 -18.84
N GLN A 323 -23.86 -7.54 -19.52
CA GLN A 323 -23.98 -6.74 -20.74
C GLN A 323 -23.86 -5.23 -20.44
N VAL A 324 -24.52 -4.73 -19.38
CA VAL A 324 -24.42 -3.31 -18.96
C VAL A 324 -22.98 -2.92 -18.61
N LEU A 325 -22.24 -3.80 -17.93
CA LEU A 325 -20.83 -3.58 -17.62
C LEU A 325 -19.96 -3.58 -18.87
N VAL A 326 -20.19 -4.51 -19.80
CA VAL A 326 -19.46 -4.57 -21.08
C VAL A 326 -19.72 -3.32 -21.94
N ASP A 327 -20.97 -2.85 -22.00
CA ASP A 327 -21.34 -1.64 -22.74
C ASP A 327 -20.68 -0.39 -22.13
N SER A 328 -20.56 -0.34 -20.80
CA SER A 328 -19.94 0.77 -20.07
C SER A 328 -18.41 0.75 -20.12
N PHE A 329 -17.82 -0.45 -20.17
CA PHE A 329 -16.38 -0.69 -20.16
C PHE A 329 -16.00 -1.59 -21.34
N PRO A 330 -15.87 -1.03 -22.56
CA PRO A 330 -15.67 -1.82 -23.79
C PRO A 330 -14.41 -2.68 -23.78
N TRP A 331 -13.43 -2.34 -22.95
CA TRP A 331 -12.22 -3.13 -22.78
C TRP A 331 -12.48 -4.51 -22.14
N LEU A 332 -13.67 -4.75 -21.58
CA LEU A 332 -14.14 -6.06 -21.12
C LEU A 332 -14.55 -7.00 -22.28
N GLU A 333 -14.82 -6.49 -23.48
CA GLU A 333 -15.26 -7.30 -24.63
C GLU A 333 -14.25 -8.37 -25.09
N TYR A 334 -14.78 -9.44 -25.69
CA TYR A 334 -14.01 -10.54 -26.24
C TYR A 334 -13.41 -10.15 -27.61
N GLY A 335 -12.12 -9.78 -27.63
CA GLY A 335 -11.38 -9.44 -28.85
C GLY A 335 -10.54 -8.15 -28.79
N SER A 336 -10.83 -7.25 -27.84
CA SER A 336 -10.15 -5.94 -27.71
C SER A 336 -8.63 -6.05 -27.44
N LEU A 337 -8.18 -7.06 -26.69
CA LEU A 337 -6.76 -7.23 -26.33
C LEU A 337 -5.86 -7.72 -27.49
N LEU A 338 -6.44 -8.18 -28.61
CA LEU A 338 -5.68 -8.62 -29.79
C LEU A 338 -5.30 -7.47 -30.73
N LEU A 339 -5.81 -6.25 -30.51
CA LEU A 339 -5.57 -5.10 -31.39
C LEU A 339 -4.48 -4.14 -30.88
N HIS A 340 -3.86 -4.40 -29.73
CA HIS A 340 -2.84 -3.52 -29.13
C HIS A 340 -1.48 -4.20 -28.91
N SER A 341 -1.30 -5.41 -29.44
CA SER A 341 -0.01 -6.13 -29.45
C SER A 341 0.87 -5.83 -30.67
N ASP A 342 0.37 -5.09 -31.65
CA ASP A 342 1.16 -4.61 -32.79
C ASP A 342 1.28 -3.08 -32.69
N HIS A 343 2.30 -2.59 -31.98
CA HIS A 343 3.08 -1.38 -32.31
C HIS A 343 4.19 -1.15 -31.28
#